data_AF-A0A0D1MBC9-F1
#
_entry.id   AF-A0A0D1MBC9-F1
#
_cell.length_a   1.000
_cell.length_b   1.000
_cell.length_c   1.000
_cell.angle_alpha   90.00
_cell.angle_beta   90.00
_cell.angle_gamma   90.00
#
_symmetry.space_group_name_H-M   'P 1'
#
loop_
_entity.id
_entity.type
_entity.pdbx_description
1 polymer ?
#
loop_
_entity_poly.entity_id
_entity_poly.type
_entity_poly.pdbx_seq_one_letter_code
_entity_poly.pdbx_strand_id
1 'polypeptide(L)'
;MIGALIIFFLYVGFGLLADRNWRGLFMAVGLSLIGFLVPSAVMLGVFYQHHALQSLIDVYFKMNMMAYGENQNGIISQLVNSLGLFAEPINQHWLITAITAVGLVLTKIGRQRSMLFMMFFGTVAMLVLTHFVREYYVLLLMPFFVVALFQLFAWLINWQKELLRLVMLLVMIGIFVIPFYGNSYIKTVTPRDAHQPFLARHGQPTDQSVQERFAADMYKKSEHPSILMVNSLDSGFFLAADTHPVTRYFHLMNMTYDEFPEMYNSFSDTMTHRRVQYVVVFVPGNQPLAIDMRNALNGVHPYNKATLVKNYRLIDTGYQLLAGKPKNWALFELK
;
A
#
# COMPACT_ATOMS: atom_id res chain seq x y z
N MET A 1 8.84 -5.89 7.91
CA MET A 1 10.14 -6.46 8.34
C MET A 1 10.52 -6.11 9.79
N ILE A 2 9.70 -5.33 10.52
CA ILE A 2 10.02 -4.90 11.89
C ILE A 2 10.32 -6.08 12.81
N GLY A 3 9.56 -7.18 12.72
CA GLY A 3 9.81 -8.39 13.50
C GLY A 3 11.21 -8.99 13.32
N ALA A 4 11.67 -9.15 12.07
CA ALA A 4 13.04 -9.59 11.79
C ALA A 4 14.09 -8.69 12.44
N LEU A 5 13.91 -7.36 12.35
CA LEU A 5 14.86 -6.39 12.88
C LEU A 5 14.90 -6.42 14.41
N ILE A 6 13.75 -6.46 15.08
CA ILE A 6 13.67 -6.58 16.54
C ILE A 6 14.43 -7.84 16.99
N ILE A 7 14.11 -8.99 16.40
CA ILE A 7 14.78 -10.24 16.74
C ILE A 7 16.27 -10.18 16.46
N PHE A 8 16.69 -9.63 15.32
CA PHE A 8 18.10 -9.45 14.99
C PHE A 8 18.83 -8.64 16.07
N PHE A 9 18.30 -7.49 16.46
CA PHE A 9 18.92 -6.63 17.48
C PHE A 9 18.95 -7.30 18.86
N LEU A 10 17.86 -7.98 19.27
CA LEU A 10 17.84 -8.75 20.51
C LEU A 10 18.87 -9.87 20.49
N TYR A 11 18.95 -10.63 19.39
CA TYR A 11 19.87 -11.74 19.25
C TYR A 11 21.34 -11.29 19.30
N VAL A 12 21.67 -10.22 18.58
CA VAL A 12 23.01 -9.61 18.60
C VAL A 12 23.32 -9.03 19.97
N GLY A 13 22.38 -8.29 20.57
CA GLY A 13 22.54 -7.66 21.88
C GLY A 13 22.77 -8.67 23.00
N PHE A 14 21.87 -9.67 23.14
CA PHE A 14 22.02 -10.73 24.14
C PHE A 14 23.27 -11.57 23.90
N GLY A 15 23.61 -11.84 22.65
CA GLY A 15 24.84 -12.54 22.31
C GLY A 15 26.09 -11.78 22.78
N LEU A 16 26.18 -10.47 22.51
CA LEU A 16 27.31 -9.65 22.95
C LEU A 16 27.36 -9.49 24.47
N LEU A 17 26.20 -9.43 25.15
CA LEU A 17 26.11 -9.43 26.61
C LEU A 17 26.60 -10.75 27.22
N ALA A 18 26.16 -11.89 26.66
CA ALA A 18 26.59 -13.22 27.10
C ALA A 18 28.11 -13.41 26.90
N ASP A 19 28.64 -12.92 25.78
CA ASP A 19 30.07 -12.93 25.46
C ASP A 19 30.86 -11.86 26.26
N ARG A 20 30.20 -11.07 27.12
CA ARG A 20 30.75 -9.92 27.88
C ARG A 20 31.52 -8.92 27.01
N ASN A 21 31.18 -8.84 25.73
CA ASN A 21 31.84 -7.98 24.75
C ASN A 21 31.20 -6.58 24.73
N TRP A 22 31.50 -5.79 25.76
CA TRP A 22 30.97 -4.44 25.92
C TRP A 22 31.33 -3.51 24.77
N ARG A 23 32.55 -3.62 24.24
CA ARG A 23 32.99 -2.81 23.10
C ARG A 23 32.16 -3.12 21.86
N GLY A 24 31.94 -4.39 21.57
CA GLY A 24 31.07 -4.83 20.48
C GLY A 24 29.63 -4.35 20.67
N LEU A 25 29.11 -4.41 21.90
CA LEU A 25 27.75 -3.94 22.23
C LEU A 25 27.61 -2.44 21.97
N PHE A 26 28.50 -1.61 22.50
CA PHE A 26 28.46 -0.16 22.28
C PHE A 26 28.64 0.20 20.80
N MET A 27 29.51 -0.52 20.08
CA MET A 27 29.68 -0.32 18.64
C MET A 27 28.40 -0.68 17.87
N ALA A 28 27.76 -1.80 18.19
CA ALA A 28 26.51 -2.22 17.56
C ALA A 28 25.38 -1.21 17.82
N VAL A 29 25.23 -0.75 19.07
CA VAL A 29 24.26 0.29 19.44
C VAL A 29 24.56 1.60 18.70
N GLY A 30 25.81 2.06 18.72
CA GLY A 30 26.22 3.29 18.06
C GLY A 30 25.99 3.28 16.55
N LEU A 31 26.40 2.22 15.85
CA LEU A 31 26.17 2.08 14.42
C LEU A 31 24.68 1.96 14.07
N SER A 32 23.88 1.28 14.91
CA SER A 32 22.43 1.17 14.71
C SER A 32 21.74 2.53 14.87
N LEU A 33 22.14 3.31 15.88
CA LEU A 33 21.65 4.67 16.10
C LEU A 33 22.03 5.59 14.95
N ILE A 34 23.28 5.55 14.47
CA ILE A 34 23.71 6.33 13.30
C ILE A 34 22.89 5.93 12.07
N GLY A 35 22.72 4.62 11.83
CA GLY A 35 21.94 4.09 10.71
C GLY A 35 20.46 4.52 10.75
N PHE A 36 19.91 4.80 11.93
CA PHE A 36 18.57 5.36 12.10
C PHE A 36 18.55 6.90 11.99
N LEU A 37 19.49 7.58 12.65
CA LEU A 37 19.53 9.04 12.75
C LEU A 37 19.88 9.71 11.43
N VAL A 38 20.78 9.15 10.63
CA VAL A 38 21.17 9.73 9.33
C VAL A 38 19.97 9.87 8.38
N PRO A 39 19.21 8.81 8.04
CA PRO A 39 18.05 8.96 7.16
C PRO A 39 16.93 9.79 7.82
N SER A 40 16.76 9.69 9.14
CA SER A 40 15.79 10.52 9.88
C SER A 40 16.14 12.00 9.80
N ALA A 41 17.41 12.37 9.91
CA ALA A 41 17.88 13.75 9.79
C ALA A 41 17.71 14.27 8.36
N VAL A 42 17.96 13.45 7.33
CA VAL A 42 17.68 13.82 5.94
C VAL A 42 16.19 14.11 5.74
N MET A 43 15.31 13.22 6.22
CA MET A 43 13.86 13.43 6.15
C MET A 43 13.46 14.72 6.90
N LEU A 44 13.91 14.89 8.15
CA LEU A 44 13.61 16.07 8.95
C LEU A 44 14.12 17.36 8.29
N GLY A 45 15.29 17.33 7.67
CA GLY A 45 15.86 18.45 6.92
C GLY A 45 14.97 18.88 5.75
N VAL A 46 14.45 17.92 4.97
CA VAL A 46 13.50 18.20 3.89
C VAL A 46 12.22 18.84 4.44
N PHE A 47 11.60 18.24 5.46
CA PHE A 47 10.38 18.80 6.05
C PHE A 47 10.59 20.15 6.72
N TYR A 48 11.77 20.40 7.30
CA TYR A 48 12.13 21.70 7.86
C TYR A 48 12.26 22.75 6.76
N GLN A 49 12.96 22.45 5.67
CA GLN A 49 13.13 23.36 4.52
C GLN A 49 11.79 23.76 3.89
N HIS A 50 10.81 22.86 3.90
CA HIS A 50 9.47 23.11 3.37
C HIS A 50 8.47 23.63 4.41
N HIS A 51 8.92 24.01 5.61
CA HIS A 51 8.05 24.45 6.73
C HIS A 51 6.92 23.45 7.07
N ALA A 52 7.18 22.16 6.84
CA ALA A 52 6.19 21.08 6.89
C ALA A 52 6.38 20.13 8.10
N LEU A 53 7.26 20.44 9.05
CA LEU A 53 7.50 19.58 10.23
C LEU A 53 6.23 19.24 11.00
N GLN A 54 5.31 20.20 11.18
CA GLN A 54 4.04 19.93 11.84
C GLN A 54 3.19 18.94 11.04
N SER A 55 3.22 19.03 9.71
CA SER A 55 2.52 18.08 8.83
C SER A 55 3.09 16.68 8.92
N LEU A 56 4.41 16.54 9.11
CA LEU A 56 5.03 15.23 9.40
C LEU A 56 4.44 14.63 10.70
N ILE A 57 4.31 15.43 11.75
CA ILE A 57 3.75 14.95 13.02
C ILE A 57 2.27 14.56 12.87
N ASP A 58 1.46 15.47 12.32
CA ASP A 58 0.01 15.30 12.24
C ASP A 58 -0.38 14.13 11.31
N VAL A 59 0.25 14.05 10.14
CA VAL A 59 -0.12 13.09 9.09
C VAL A 59 0.67 11.79 9.18
N TYR A 60 1.98 11.83 9.45
CA TYR A 60 2.76 10.60 9.45
C TYR A 60 2.67 9.87 10.79
N PHE A 61 2.84 10.56 11.91
CA PHE A 61 2.85 9.93 13.23
C PHE A 61 1.44 9.82 13.82
N LYS A 62 0.72 10.93 13.94
CA LYS A 62 -0.58 10.93 14.62
C LYS A 62 -1.63 10.17 13.82
N MET A 63 -1.81 10.50 12.54
CA MET A 63 -2.80 9.84 11.70
C MET A 63 -2.51 8.33 11.53
N ASN A 64 -1.30 7.92 11.15
CA ASN A 64 -1.02 6.50 10.91
C ASN A 64 -0.96 5.66 12.20
N MET A 65 -0.59 6.23 13.35
CA MET A 65 -0.50 5.47 14.60
C MET A 65 -1.79 5.46 15.40
N MET A 66 -2.59 6.54 15.36
CA MET A 66 -3.78 6.68 16.21
C MET A 66 -5.09 6.41 15.49
N ALA A 67 -5.19 6.67 14.18
CA ALA A 67 -6.45 6.49 13.46
C ALA A 67 -6.66 5.05 12.97
N TYR A 68 -5.58 4.26 12.88
CA TYR A 68 -5.69 2.83 12.61
C TYR A 68 -5.81 2.04 13.93
N GLY A 69 -6.96 2.13 14.60
CA GLY A 69 -7.37 1.03 15.49
C GLY A 69 -8.26 1.36 16.68
N GLU A 70 -9.48 0.85 16.61
CA GLU A 70 -10.04 0.01 17.68
C GLU A 70 -10.65 -1.24 17.03
N ASN A 71 -10.19 -2.43 17.40
CA ASN A 71 -10.86 -3.69 17.07
C ASN A 71 -11.45 -4.25 18.37
N GLN A 72 -12.76 -4.46 18.37
CA GLN A 72 -13.52 -5.00 19.51
C GLN A 72 -13.31 -6.52 19.71
N ASN A 73 -12.43 -7.14 18.93
CA ASN A 73 -12.15 -8.56 18.98
C ASN A 73 -11.07 -8.87 20.03
N GLY A 74 -11.30 -9.88 20.87
CA GLY A 74 -10.29 -10.36 21.81
C GLY A 74 -9.04 -10.91 21.10
N ILE A 75 -7.89 -10.81 21.78
CA ILE A 75 -6.55 -11.21 21.28
C ILE A 75 -6.55 -12.62 20.68
N ILE A 76 -7.31 -13.56 21.25
CA ILE A 76 -7.39 -14.95 20.77
C ILE A 76 -8.09 -15.03 19.41
N SER A 77 -9.22 -14.32 19.24
CA SER A 77 -9.94 -14.28 17.96
C SER A 77 -9.09 -13.64 16.88
N GLN A 78 -8.34 -12.59 17.23
CA GLN A 78 -7.37 -11.96 16.33
C GLN A 78 -6.28 -12.95 15.90
N LEU A 79 -5.71 -13.72 16.83
CA LEU A 79 -4.67 -14.69 16.51
C LEU A 79 -5.18 -15.79 15.58
N VAL A 80 -6.38 -16.33 15.81
CA VAL A 80 -7.00 -17.34 14.93
C VAL A 80 -7.29 -16.77 13.54
N ASN A 81 -7.90 -15.59 13.46
CA ASN A 81 -8.17 -14.92 12.18
C ASN A 81 -6.89 -14.65 11.40
N SER A 82 -5.85 -14.16 12.08
CA SER A 82 -4.56 -13.89 11.46
C SER A 82 -3.82 -15.14 11.00
N LEU A 83 -3.97 -16.27 11.70
CA LEU A 83 -3.44 -17.57 11.24
C LEU A 83 -4.17 -18.05 9.97
N GLY A 84 -5.49 -17.90 9.91
CA GLY A 84 -6.27 -18.19 8.70
C GLY A 84 -5.86 -17.30 7.52
N LEU A 85 -5.68 -16.00 7.77
CA LEU A 85 -5.21 -15.03 6.79
C LEU A 85 -3.75 -15.25 6.34
N PHE A 86 -2.93 -15.91 7.16
CA PHE A 86 -1.56 -16.29 6.79
C PHE A 86 -1.52 -17.62 6.01
N ALA A 87 -2.48 -18.52 6.23
CA ALA A 87 -2.59 -19.77 5.49
C ALA A 87 -2.95 -19.56 4.02
N GLU A 88 -3.79 -18.57 3.71
CA GLU A 88 -4.22 -18.28 2.34
C GLU A 88 -3.05 -17.91 1.41
N PRO A 89 -2.15 -16.97 1.75
CA PRO A 89 -0.99 -16.67 0.91
C PRO A 89 0.03 -17.82 0.83
N ILE A 90 0.17 -18.63 1.89
CA ILE A 90 0.97 -19.86 1.83
C ILE A 90 0.41 -20.83 0.79
N ASN A 91 -0.91 -21.02 0.75
CA ASN A 91 -1.56 -21.89 -0.22
C ASN A 91 -1.43 -21.33 -1.64
N GLN A 92 -1.62 -20.01 -1.82
CA GLN A 92 -1.45 -19.34 -3.12
C GLN A 92 0.00 -19.43 -3.64
N HIS A 93 0.99 -19.46 -2.73
CA HIS A 93 2.42 -19.47 -3.03
C HIS A 93 3.15 -20.66 -2.39
N TRP A 94 2.55 -21.85 -2.46
CA TRP A 94 3.05 -23.04 -1.76
C TRP A 94 4.47 -23.43 -2.19
N LEU A 95 4.81 -23.24 -3.46
CA LEU A 95 6.15 -23.54 -3.99
C LEU A 95 7.23 -22.62 -3.37
N ILE A 96 6.94 -21.33 -3.25
CA ILE A 96 7.84 -20.36 -2.60
C ILE A 96 8.02 -20.74 -1.12
N THR A 97 6.92 -21.10 -0.46
CA THR A 97 6.95 -21.54 0.95
C THR A 97 7.78 -22.82 1.11
N ALA A 98 7.60 -23.82 0.24
CA ALA A 98 8.33 -25.08 0.28
C ALA A 98 9.84 -24.87 0.07
N ILE A 99 10.23 -24.08 -0.94
CA ILE A 99 11.63 -23.75 -1.19
C ILE A 99 12.24 -22.99 -0.01
N THR A 100 11.49 -22.04 0.57
CA THR A 100 11.94 -21.30 1.75
C THR A 100 12.20 -22.26 2.92
N ALA A 101 11.28 -23.18 3.19
CA ALA A 101 11.43 -24.16 4.26
C ALA A 101 12.64 -25.08 4.04
N VAL A 102 12.80 -25.62 2.83
CA VAL A 102 13.93 -26.50 2.47
C VAL A 102 15.26 -25.75 2.60
N GLY A 103 15.39 -24.56 2.01
CA GLY A 103 16.64 -23.78 2.06
C GLY A 103 17.01 -23.32 3.48
N LEU A 104 16.02 -22.98 4.32
CA LEU A 104 16.26 -22.71 5.74
C LEU A 104 16.77 -23.95 6.49
N VAL A 105 16.21 -25.14 6.21
CA VAL A 105 16.69 -26.41 6.81
C VAL A 105 18.11 -26.77 6.35
N LEU A 106 18.43 -26.51 5.08
CA LEU A 106 19.77 -26.72 4.51
C LEU A 106 20.82 -25.74 5.03
N THR A 107 20.40 -24.66 5.70
CA THR A 107 21.33 -23.73 6.34
C THR A 107 22.14 -24.49 7.41
N LYS A 108 23.48 -24.33 7.37
CA LYS A 108 24.40 -25.00 8.29
C LYS A 108 23.99 -24.77 9.75
N ILE A 109 23.96 -25.85 10.53
CA ILE A 109 23.60 -25.80 11.95
C ILE A 109 24.61 -24.90 12.68
N GLY A 110 24.10 -23.92 13.42
CA GLY A 110 24.93 -22.97 14.17
C GLY A 110 24.19 -21.67 14.47
N ARG A 111 24.94 -20.67 14.96
CA ARG A 111 24.45 -19.34 15.35
C ARG A 111 23.69 -18.63 14.22
N GLN A 112 24.14 -18.79 12.98
CA GLN A 112 23.51 -18.17 11.80
C GLN A 112 22.13 -18.76 11.50
N ARG A 113 21.99 -20.09 11.58
CA ARG A 113 20.69 -20.77 11.39
C ARG A 113 19.71 -20.33 12.46
N SER A 114 20.09 -20.37 13.74
CA SER A 114 19.17 -19.98 14.82
C SER A 114 18.72 -18.53 14.68
N MET A 115 19.62 -17.61 14.34
CA MET A 115 19.26 -16.22 14.05
C MET A 115 18.26 -16.10 12.88
N LEU A 116 18.53 -16.75 11.74
CA LEU A 116 17.64 -16.71 10.57
C LEU A 116 16.25 -17.29 10.88
N PHE A 117 16.18 -18.40 11.61
CA PHE A 117 14.91 -19.00 12.03
C PHE A 117 14.14 -18.06 12.98
N MET A 118 14.81 -17.47 13.97
CA MET A 118 14.15 -16.52 14.86
C MET A 118 13.68 -15.27 14.11
N MET A 119 14.46 -14.75 13.16
CA MET A 119 14.06 -13.59 12.34
C MET A 119 12.87 -13.92 11.44
N PHE A 120 12.83 -15.13 10.86
CA PHE A 120 11.72 -15.62 10.07
C PHE A 120 10.45 -15.71 10.93
N PHE A 121 10.51 -16.44 12.04
CA PHE A 121 9.36 -16.58 12.94
C PHE A 121 8.95 -15.27 13.59
N GLY A 122 9.88 -14.35 13.90
CA GLY A 122 9.57 -13.02 14.38
C GLY A 122 8.85 -12.17 13.32
N THR A 123 9.19 -12.34 12.05
CA THR A 123 8.46 -11.70 10.94
C THR A 123 7.05 -12.26 10.80
N VAL A 124 6.91 -13.58 10.86
CA VAL A 124 5.60 -14.26 10.83
C VAL A 124 4.75 -13.83 12.04
N ALA A 125 5.33 -13.80 13.24
CA ALA A 125 4.63 -13.38 14.45
C ALA A 125 4.13 -11.94 14.34
N MET A 126 4.97 -11.00 13.90
CA MET A 126 4.54 -9.61 13.69
C MET A 126 3.49 -9.49 12.60
N LEU A 127 3.53 -10.33 11.57
CA LEU A 127 2.51 -10.38 10.54
C LEU A 127 1.18 -10.87 11.09
N VAL A 128 1.19 -11.91 11.92
CA VAL A 128 0.00 -12.42 12.61
C VAL A 128 -0.59 -11.38 13.56
N LEU A 129 0.23 -10.51 14.14
CA LEU A 129 -0.25 -9.40 14.97
C LEU A 129 -0.88 -8.26 14.16
N THR A 130 -0.72 -8.23 12.83
CA THR A 130 -1.41 -7.22 12.00
C THR A 130 -2.90 -7.50 11.89
N HIS A 131 -3.72 -6.45 11.94
CA HIS A 131 -5.19 -6.54 11.94
C HIS A 131 -5.81 -6.98 10.60
N PHE A 132 -5.02 -7.00 9.52
CA PHE A 132 -5.44 -7.38 8.18
C PHE A 132 -4.21 -7.85 7.41
N VAL A 133 -4.31 -8.97 6.69
CA VAL A 133 -3.25 -9.42 5.77
C VAL A 133 -3.63 -9.00 4.37
N ARG A 134 -2.75 -8.26 3.69
CA ARG A 134 -2.89 -7.95 2.26
C ARG A 134 -1.98 -8.87 1.46
N GLU A 135 -2.35 -9.13 0.21
CA GLU A 135 -1.60 -10.03 -0.69
C GLU A 135 -0.10 -9.69 -0.75
N TYR A 136 0.24 -8.39 -0.77
CA TYR A 136 1.62 -7.93 -0.81
C TYR A 136 2.41 -8.14 0.49
N TYR A 137 1.78 -8.55 1.59
CA TYR A 137 2.50 -8.83 2.83
C TYR A 137 3.39 -10.07 2.74
N VAL A 138 3.15 -10.98 1.78
CA VAL A 138 4.06 -12.10 1.46
C VAL A 138 5.45 -11.61 1.04
N LEU A 139 5.56 -10.38 0.52
CA LEU A 139 6.84 -9.77 0.18
C LEU A 139 7.76 -9.63 1.40
N LEU A 140 7.22 -9.64 2.62
CA LEU A 140 8.02 -9.68 3.85
C LEU A 140 8.80 -10.98 4.01
N LEU A 141 8.38 -12.06 3.37
CA LEU A 141 9.07 -13.35 3.38
C LEU A 141 10.14 -13.46 2.29
N MET A 142 10.14 -12.55 1.30
CA MET A 142 11.07 -12.59 0.17
C MET A 142 12.55 -12.59 0.58
N PRO A 143 13.02 -11.80 1.56
CA PRO A 143 14.41 -11.87 1.99
C PRO A 143 14.81 -13.28 2.47
N PHE A 144 13.91 -13.98 3.17
CA PHE A 144 14.16 -15.34 3.64
C PHE A 144 14.12 -16.35 2.50
N PHE A 145 13.22 -16.17 1.53
CA PHE A 145 13.18 -16.97 0.31
C PHE A 145 14.49 -16.82 -0.49
N VAL A 146 15.01 -15.61 -0.65
CA VAL A 146 16.29 -15.35 -1.34
C VAL A 146 17.45 -16.04 -0.62
N VAL A 147 17.52 -15.94 0.70
CA VAL A 147 18.55 -16.65 1.48
C VAL A 147 18.40 -18.17 1.33
N ALA A 148 17.18 -18.69 1.43
CA ALA A 148 16.89 -20.11 1.28
C ALA A 148 17.27 -20.63 -0.12
N LEU A 149 16.99 -19.85 -1.17
CA LEU A 149 17.43 -20.14 -2.53
C LEU A 149 18.94 -20.26 -2.63
N PHE A 150 19.69 -19.28 -2.10
CA PHE A 150 21.15 -19.35 -2.11
C PHE A 150 21.68 -20.61 -1.41
N GLN A 151 21.07 -21.01 -0.29
CA GLN A 151 21.48 -22.23 0.42
C GLN A 151 21.17 -23.50 -0.36
N LEU A 152 19.98 -23.58 -0.95
CA LEU A 152 19.59 -24.69 -1.81
C LEU A 152 20.55 -24.82 -3.01
N PHE A 153 20.90 -23.70 -3.64
CA PHE A 153 21.82 -23.68 -4.77
C PHE A 153 23.26 -24.00 -4.38
N ALA A 154 23.75 -23.47 -3.25
CA ALA A 154 25.08 -23.83 -2.76
C ALA A 154 25.19 -25.34 -2.48
N TRP A 155 24.12 -25.93 -1.93
CA TRP A 155 24.04 -27.38 -1.73
C TRP A 155 24.03 -28.16 -3.06
N LEU A 156 23.23 -27.72 -4.04
CA LEU A 156 23.13 -28.34 -5.37
C LEU A 156 24.43 -28.23 -6.18
N ILE A 157 25.11 -27.07 -6.18
CA ILE A 157 26.38 -26.85 -6.89
C ILE A 157 27.49 -27.72 -6.29
N ASN A 158 27.50 -27.90 -4.97
CA ASN A 158 28.47 -28.79 -4.31
C ASN A 158 28.23 -30.26 -4.67
N TRP A 159 27.02 -30.63 -5.08
CA TRP A 159 26.68 -31.99 -5.49
C TRP A 159 27.16 -32.31 -6.93
N GLN A 160 27.28 -31.34 -7.85
CA GLN A 160 27.43 -31.62 -9.29
C GLN A 160 28.54 -30.83 -10.03
N LYS A 161 29.18 -31.48 -11.03
CA LYS A 161 30.27 -30.92 -11.86
C LYS A 161 29.77 -29.85 -12.86
N GLU A 162 30.72 -29.03 -13.36
CA GLU A 162 30.54 -27.72 -14.03
C GLU A 162 29.39 -27.56 -15.04
N LEU A 163 29.01 -28.59 -15.80
CA LEU A 163 27.95 -28.49 -16.84
C LEU A 163 26.57 -28.16 -16.24
N LEU A 164 26.31 -28.57 -15.00
CA LEU A 164 25.05 -28.30 -14.30
C LEU A 164 24.96 -26.89 -13.73
N ARG A 165 26.06 -26.12 -13.67
CA ARG A 165 26.04 -24.73 -13.19
C ARG A 165 25.23 -23.81 -14.10
N LEU A 166 25.34 -23.97 -15.43
CA LEU A 166 24.57 -23.16 -16.40
C LEU A 166 23.08 -23.50 -16.35
N VAL A 167 22.73 -24.78 -16.26
CA VAL A 167 21.34 -25.23 -16.10
C VAL A 167 20.76 -24.72 -14.78
N MET A 168 21.54 -24.78 -13.69
CA MET A 168 21.14 -24.21 -12.40
C MET A 168 20.96 -22.70 -12.47
N LEU A 169 21.83 -21.96 -13.17
CA LEU A 169 21.67 -20.52 -13.38
C LEU A 169 20.38 -20.19 -14.16
N LEU A 170 20.03 -20.97 -15.18
CA LEU A 170 18.77 -20.81 -15.91
C LEU A 170 17.55 -21.14 -15.04
N VAL A 171 17.65 -22.17 -14.19
CA VAL A 171 16.64 -22.48 -13.17
C VAL A 171 16.56 -21.37 -12.11
N MET A 172 17.67 -20.73 -11.73
CA MET A 172 17.70 -19.58 -10.83
C MET A 172 16.91 -18.40 -11.40
N ILE A 173 17.16 -18.06 -12.67
CA ILE A 173 16.42 -17.02 -13.38
C ILE A 173 14.94 -17.41 -13.46
N GLY A 174 14.63 -18.66 -13.82
CA GLY A 174 13.28 -19.17 -13.87
C GLY A 174 12.52 -19.05 -12.54
N ILE A 175 13.12 -19.49 -11.43
CA ILE A 175 12.52 -19.40 -10.09
C ILE A 175 12.36 -17.95 -9.63
N PHE A 176 13.26 -17.05 -10.03
CA PHE A 176 13.10 -15.62 -9.75
C PHE A 176 11.95 -15.01 -10.57
N VAL A 177 11.70 -15.51 -11.78
CA VAL A 177 10.63 -15.07 -12.69
C VAL A 177 9.26 -15.68 -12.36
N ILE A 178 9.20 -16.90 -11.78
CA ILE A 178 7.96 -17.62 -11.46
C ILE A 178 6.99 -16.83 -10.54
N PRO A 179 7.44 -16.15 -9.47
CA PRO A 179 6.58 -15.27 -8.67
C PRO A 179 5.94 -14.14 -9.48
N PHE A 180 6.59 -13.68 -10.55
CA PHE A 180 6.03 -12.70 -11.49
C PHE A 180 5.02 -13.35 -12.45
N TYR A 181 5.25 -14.59 -12.90
CA TYR A 181 4.30 -15.32 -13.75
C TYR A 181 2.98 -15.67 -13.02
N GLY A 182 3.06 -15.98 -11.72
CA GLY A 182 1.91 -16.25 -10.86
C GLY A 182 1.18 -15.00 -10.36
N ASN A 183 1.73 -13.81 -10.60
CA ASN A 183 1.13 -12.56 -10.18
C ASN A 183 -0.17 -12.33 -10.97
N SER A 184 -1.32 -12.44 -10.29
CA SER A 184 -2.64 -12.12 -10.85
C SER A 184 -2.69 -10.69 -11.38
N TYR A 185 -1.90 -9.77 -10.82
CA TYR A 185 -1.72 -8.44 -11.39
C TYR A 185 -0.99 -8.50 -12.72
N ILE A 186 0.01 -9.36 -12.97
CA ILE A 186 0.61 -9.46 -14.32
C ILE A 186 -0.36 -10.07 -15.34
N LYS A 187 -1.22 -10.99 -14.92
CA LYS A 187 -2.28 -11.56 -15.77
C LYS A 187 -3.40 -10.55 -16.10
N THR A 188 -3.57 -9.54 -15.25
CA THR A 188 -4.53 -8.43 -15.44
C THR A 188 -3.87 -7.13 -15.91
N VAL A 189 -2.54 -7.07 -15.85
CA VAL A 189 -1.62 -6.22 -16.62
C VAL A 189 -1.34 -6.99 -17.90
N THR A 190 -2.38 -7.45 -18.59
CA THR A 190 -2.35 -7.18 -20.01
C THR A 190 -2.21 -5.66 -20.09
N PRO A 191 -1.18 -5.12 -20.79
CA PRO A 191 -1.32 -3.76 -21.32
C PRO A 191 -2.72 -3.77 -21.93
N ARG A 192 -3.64 -3.02 -21.32
CA ARG A 192 -5.03 -3.05 -21.77
C ARG A 192 -4.92 -2.79 -23.25
N ASP A 193 -5.36 -3.77 -24.05
CA ASP A 193 -5.23 -3.66 -25.49
C ASP A 193 -5.80 -2.28 -25.85
N ALA A 194 -5.10 -1.48 -26.66
CA ALA A 194 -5.51 -0.11 -26.92
C ALA A 194 -6.95 -0.02 -27.49
N HIS A 195 -7.48 -1.17 -27.90
CA HIS A 195 -8.80 -1.41 -28.45
C HIS A 195 -9.81 -2.02 -27.46
N GLN A 196 -9.47 -2.23 -26.19
CA GLN A 196 -10.41 -2.70 -25.18
C GLN A 196 -11.14 -1.52 -24.51
N PRO A 197 -12.40 -1.26 -24.89
CA PRO A 197 -13.13 -0.11 -24.40
C PRO A 197 -13.31 -0.15 -22.87
N PHE A 198 -13.24 1.01 -22.23
CA PHE A 198 -13.81 1.28 -20.92
C PHE A 198 -15.32 1.09 -20.96
N LEU A 199 -15.88 0.45 -19.93
CA LEU A 199 -17.32 0.45 -19.75
C LEU A 199 -17.70 1.83 -19.19
N ALA A 200 -18.12 2.76 -20.05
CA ALA A 200 -18.66 4.04 -19.63
C ALA A 200 -20.19 4.01 -19.47
N ARG A 201 -20.71 5.16 -19.04
CA ARG A 201 -22.11 5.62 -19.01
C ARG A 201 -23.13 4.60 -19.59
N HIS A 202 -24.00 4.08 -18.73
CA HIS A 202 -25.01 3.05 -19.08
C HIS A 202 -24.45 1.68 -19.53
N GLY A 203 -23.18 1.38 -19.27
CA GLY A 203 -22.54 0.11 -19.63
C GLY A 203 -22.09 0.05 -21.09
N GLN A 204 -22.03 1.19 -21.78
CA GLN A 204 -21.58 1.25 -23.16
C GLN A 204 -20.05 1.27 -23.24
N PRO A 205 -19.44 0.57 -24.21
CA PRO A 205 -18.00 0.64 -24.42
C PRO A 205 -17.56 2.04 -24.91
N THR A 206 -16.47 2.58 -24.37
CA THR A 206 -15.82 3.83 -24.78
C THR A 206 -14.30 3.67 -24.78
N ASP A 207 -13.57 4.46 -25.56
CA ASP A 207 -12.11 4.40 -25.60
C ASP A 207 -11.43 5.26 -24.51
N GLN A 208 -12.21 6.01 -23.73
CA GLN A 208 -11.71 6.92 -22.70
C GLN A 208 -12.06 6.46 -21.27
N SER A 209 -11.07 6.54 -20.38
CA SER A 209 -11.27 6.36 -18.95
C SER A 209 -12.19 7.44 -18.36
N VAL A 210 -12.72 7.17 -17.16
CA VAL A 210 -13.49 8.18 -16.42
C VAL A 210 -12.62 9.40 -16.10
N GLN A 211 -11.34 9.17 -15.81
CA GLN A 211 -10.35 10.19 -15.50
C GLN A 211 -10.10 11.10 -16.70
N GLU A 212 -9.86 10.54 -17.89
CA GLU A 212 -9.66 11.31 -19.13
C GLU A 212 -10.90 12.10 -19.52
N ARG A 213 -12.09 11.51 -19.39
CA ARG A 213 -13.36 12.20 -19.65
C ARG A 213 -13.57 13.37 -18.72
N PHE A 214 -13.39 13.16 -17.42
CA PHE A 214 -13.55 14.21 -16.42
C PHE A 214 -12.52 15.32 -16.66
N ALA A 215 -11.27 14.99 -16.97
CA ALA A 215 -10.24 15.96 -17.34
C ALA A 215 -10.66 16.76 -18.58
N ALA A 216 -11.16 16.11 -19.63
CA ALA A 216 -11.66 16.79 -20.82
C ALA A 216 -12.83 17.75 -20.51
N ASP A 217 -13.73 17.37 -19.60
CA ASP A 217 -14.80 18.25 -19.13
C ASP A 217 -14.28 19.45 -18.32
N MET A 218 -13.25 19.24 -17.51
CA MET A 218 -12.59 20.31 -16.74
C MET A 218 -11.89 21.31 -17.66
N TYR A 219 -11.18 20.83 -18.68
CA TYR A 219 -10.45 21.68 -19.64
C TYR A 219 -11.34 22.55 -20.52
N LYS A 220 -12.66 22.27 -20.59
CA LYS A 220 -13.61 23.16 -21.28
C LYS A 220 -13.69 24.55 -20.65
N LYS A 221 -13.29 24.72 -19.39
CA LYS A 221 -13.40 26.00 -18.66
C LYS A 221 -12.15 26.46 -17.93
N SER A 222 -11.16 25.59 -17.74
CA SER A 222 -9.92 25.95 -17.06
C SER A 222 -8.75 25.23 -17.70
N GLU A 223 -7.71 25.97 -18.10
CA GLU A 223 -6.44 25.37 -18.55
C GLU A 223 -5.71 24.66 -17.41
N HIS A 224 -5.93 25.10 -16.16
CA HIS A 224 -5.36 24.50 -14.96
C HIS A 224 -6.47 24.23 -13.94
N PRO A 225 -7.21 23.12 -14.06
CA PRO A 225 -8.31 22.81 -13.16
C PRO A 225 -7.82 22.55 -11.73
N SER A 226 -8.55 23.07 -10.75
CA SER A 226 -8.33 22.74 -9.33
C SER A 226 -9.36 21.72 -8.86
N ILE A 227 -8.88 20.63 -8.24
CA ILE A 227 -9.71 19.46 -7.90
C ILE A 227 -9.63 19.16 -6.39
N LEU A 228 -10.77 18.81 -5.82
CA LEU A 228 -10.88 18.15 -4.53
C LEU A 228 -11.49 16.76 -4.72
N MET A 229 -10.86 15.72 -4.17
CA MET A 229 -11.45 14.39 -4.12
C MET A 229 -12.14 14.15 -2.79
N VAL A 230 -13.40 13.77 -2.84
CA VAL A 230 -14.19 13.43 -1.67
C VAL A 230 -14.51 11.94 -1.70
N ASN A 231 -14.37 11.28 -0.55
CA ASN A 231 -14.75 9.89 -0.32
C ASN A 231 -13.91 8.81 -1.04
N SER A 232 -12.75 9.15 -1.59
CA SER A 232 -11.76 8.15 -2.05
C SER A 232 -10.35 8.73 -2.04
N LEU A 233 -9.37 7.82 -1.99
CA LEU A 233 -8.02 8.09 -2.46
C LEU A 233 -8.03 8.46 -3.95
N ASP A 234 -7.02 9.19 -4.37
CA ASP A 234 -6.88 9.55 -5.78
C ASP A 234 -6.71 8.30 -6.64
N SER A 235 -7.55 8.21 -7.68
CA SER A 235 -7.56 7.11 -8.65
C SER A 235 -6.99 7.56 -10.00
N GLY A 236 -6.12 8.58 -10.00
CA GLY A 236 -5.46 9.14 -11.18
C GLY A 236 -6.14 10.37 -11.78
N PHE A 237 -7.04 11.02 -11.06
CA PHE A 237 -7.73 12.22 -11.54
C PHE A 237 -6.81 13.44 -11.59
N PHE A 238 -5.94 13.61 -10.60
CA PHE A 238 -4.93 14.68 -10.62
C PHE A 238 -3.96 14.53 -11.81
N LEU A 239 -3.56 13.28 -12.10
CA LEU A 239 -2.71 12.98 -13.24
C LEU A 239 -3.40 13.26 -14.58
N ALA A 240 -4.64 12.78 -14.76
CA ALA A 240 -5.37 12.99 -16.02
C ALA A 240 -5.69 14.47 -16.29
N ALA A 241 -5.93 15.24 -15.23
CA ALA A 241 -6.21 16.67 -15.31
C ALA A 241 -4.96 17.56 -15.18
N ASP A 242 -3.76 16.96 -15.26
CA ASP A 242 -2.45 17.63 -15.18
C ASP A 242 -2.39 18.72 -14.10
N THR A 243 -2.79 18.36 -12.88
CA THR A 243 -2.94 19.30 -11.77
C THR A 243 -2.46 18.71 -10.45
N HIS A 244 -2.21 19.60 -9.49
CA HIS A 244 -1.74 19.25 -8.16
C HIS A 244 -2.73 19.72 -7.09
N PRO A 245 -2.77 19.06 -5.92
CA PRO A 245 -3.56 19.53 -4.79
C PRO A 245 -3.25 20.98 -4.40
N VAL A 246 -4.30 21.81 -4.33
CA VAL A 246 -4.21 23.20 -3.85
C VAL A 246 -4.61 23.35 -2.38
N THR A 247 -4.98 22.25 -1.73
CA THR A 247 -5.37 22.20 -0.31
C THR A 247 -4.60 21.12 0.43
N ARG A 248 -4.34 21.33 1.72
CA ARG A 248 -3.62 20.39 2.59
C ARG A 248 -4.24 18.99 2.58
N TYR A 249 -5.57 18.93 2.74
CA TYR A 249 -6.35 17.71 2.59
C TYR A 249 -7.08 17.78 1.25
N PHE A 250 -6.80 16.81 0.37
CA PHE A 250 -7.26 16.83 -1.02
C PHE A 250 -7.93 15.53 -1.47
N HIS A 251 -7.85 14.46 -0.67
CA HIS A 251 -8.51 13.18 -0.91
C HIS A 251 -8.87 12.50 0.42
N LEU A 252 -9.82 11.55 0.42
CA LEU A 252 -10.17 10.84 1.64
C LEU A 252 -9.09 9.80 1.97
N MET A 253 -8.56 9.87 3.18
CA MET A 253 -7.74 8.80 3.77
C MET A 253 -8.66 7.76 4.44
N ASN A 254 -8.20 6.51 4.60
CA ASN A 254 -9.00 5.41 5.19
C ASN A 254 -9.30 5.62 6.70
N MET A 255 -10.03 6.68 7.05
CA MET A 255 -10.41 7.10 8.40
C MET A 255 -11.80 7.71 8.38
N THR A 256 -12.52 7.56 9.47
CA THR A 256 -13.84 8.12 9.73
C THR A 256 -13.77 9.57 10.24
N TYR A 257 -14.93 10.24 10.32
CA TYR A 257 -15.01 11.59 10.90
C TYR A 257 -14.58 11.60 12.37
N ASP A 258 -14.94 10.58 13.13
CA ASP A 258 -14.61 10.50 14.57
C ASP A 258 -13.10 10.30 14.78
N GLU A 259 -12.44 9.56 13.90
CA GLU A 259 -10.98 9.36 13.93
C GLU A 259 -10.21 10.59 13.46
N PHE A 260 -10.72 11.33 12.46
CA PHE A 260 -10.01 12.48 11.90
C PHE A 260 -10.93 13.61 11.38
N PRO A 261 -11.57 14.39 12.28
CA PRO A 261 -12.56 15.39 11.89
C PRO A 261 -11.95 16.58 11.12
N GLU A 262 -10.67 16.90 11.37
CA GLU A 262 -9.96 18.01 10.72
C GLU A 262 -9.99 17.90 9.19
N MET A 263 -9.82 16.69 8.64
CA MET A 263 -9.87 16.44 7.19
C MET A 263 -11.24 16.75 6.61
N TYR A 264 -12.30 16.24 7.24
CA TYR A 264 -13.68 16.47 6.77
C TYR A 264 -14.09 17.94 6.90
N ASN A 265 -13.65 18.60 7.97
CA ASN A 265 -13.83 20.04 8.15
C ASN A 265 -13.12 20.82 7.06
N SER A 266 -11.88 20.45 6.72
CA SER A 266 -11.12 21.07 5.61
C SER A 266 -11.81 20.88 4.26
N PHE A 267 -12.41 19.72 3.98
CA PHE A 267 -13.19 19.53 2.75
C PHE A 267 -14.41 20.45 2.71
N SER A 268 -15.13 20.56 3.83
CA SER A 268 -16.28 21.47 3.92
C SER A 268 -15.85 22.93 3.78
N ASP A 269 -14.76 23.33 4.44
CA ASP A 269 -14.19 24.68 4.34
C ASP A 269 -13.77 25.02 2.91
N THR A 270 -13.06 24.09 2.24
CA THR A 270 -12.62 24.20 0.85
C THR A 270 -13.80 24.39 -0.09
N MET A 271 -14.87 23.60 0.08
CA MET A 271 -16.08 23.72 -0.73
C MET A 271 -16.90 24.97 -0.39
N THR A 272 -16.94 25.39 0.88
CA THR A 272 -17.66 26.59 1.35
C THR A 272 -17.05 27.84 0.76
N HIS A 273 -15.73 27.94 0.82
CA HIS A 273 -14.95 29.08 0.33
C HIS A 273 -14.57 28.96 -1.14
N ARG A 274 -15.11 27.95 -1.86
CA ARG A 274 -14.94 27.79 -3.31
C ARG A 274 -13.47 27.76 -3.77
N ARG A 275 -12.59 27.14 -2.98
CA ARG A 275 -11.13 27.12 -3.24
C ARG A 275 -10.73 26.16 -4.37
N VAL A 276 -11.66 25.35 -4.86
CA VAL A 276 -11.47 24.43 -5.99
C VAL A 276 -12.59 24.61 -6.99
N GLN A 277 -12.31 24.36 -8.27
CA GLN A 277 -13.30 24.44 -9.35
C GLN A 277 -14.13 23.16 -9.47
N TYR A 278 -13.52 22.02 -9.15
CA TYR A 278 -14.12 20.71 -9.32
C TYR A 278 -14.04 19.86 -8.06
N VAL A 279 -15.09 19.08 -7.82
CA VAL A 279 -15.11 18.06 -6.77
C VAL A 279 -15.41 16.71 -7.41
N VAL A 280 -14.53 15.74 -7.21
CA VAL A 280 -14.72 14.35 -7.66
C VAL A 280 -15.13 13.51 -6.46
N VAL A 281 -16.29 12.85 -6.57
CA VAL A 281 -16.83 12.00 -5.51
C VAL A 281 -16.77 10.55 -5.93
N PHE A 282 -16.20 9.68 -5.10
CA PHE A 282 -16.40 8.24 -5.24
C PHE A 282 -17.75 7.82 -4.66
N VAL A 283 -18.51 7.06 -5.45
CA VAL A 283 -19.85 6.60 -5.07
C VAL A 283 -19.85 5.07 -4.95
N PRO A 284 -20.12 4.51 -3.76
CA PRO A 284 -20.27 3.08 -3.59
C PRO A 284 -21.43 2.55 -4.45
N GLY A 285 -21.18 1.48 -5.20
CA GLY A 285 -22.20 0.84 -6.02
C GLY A 285 -21.60 -0.04 -7.11
N ASN A 286 -22.34 -1.08 -7.49
CA ASN A 286 -21.90 -2.06 -8.49
C ASN A 286 -22.50 -1.82 -9.88
N GLN A 287 -23.47 -0.90 -9.96
CA GLN A 287 -24.17 -0.54 -11.20
C GLN A 287 -23.74 0.85 -11.67
N PRO A 288 -23.79 1.13 -12.99
CA PRO A 288 -23.51 2.46 -13.51
C PRO A 288 -24.41 3.54 -12.89
N LEU A 289 -23.81 4.63 -12.40
CA LEU A 289 -24.56 5.76 -11.86
C LEU A 289 -25.22 6.58 -12.97
N ALA A 290 -26.54 6.80 -12.86
CA ALA A 290 -27.20 7.87 -13.58
C ALA A 290 -26.70 9.25 -13.09
N ILE A 291 -26.81 10.28 -13.93
CA ILE A 291 -26.55 11.68 -13.55
C ILE A 291 -27.72 12.16 -12.67
N ASP A 292 -27.71 11.70 -11.43
CA ASP A 292 -28.72 12.00 -10.43
C ASP A 292 -28.01 12.44 -9.14
N MET A 293 -28.38 13.62 -8.68
CA MET A 293 -27.77 14.25 -7.50
C MET A 293 -27.93 13.39 -6.25
N ARG A 294 -29.09 12.74 -6.05
CA ARG A 294 -29.34 11.93 -4.86
C ARG A 294 -28.39 10.74 -4.83
N ASN A 295 -28.23 10.06 -5.95
CA ASN A 295 -27.32 8.92 -6.08
C ASN A 295 -25.85 9.33 -5.93
N ALA A 296 -25.45 10.45 -6.54
CA ALA A 296 -24.08 10.97 -6.45
C ALA A 296 -23.67 11.32 -5.00
N LEU A 297 -24.64 11.67 -4.15
CA LEU A 297 -24.41 12.00 -2.74
C LEU A 297 -24.41 10.79 -1.80
N ASN A 298 -24.71 9.58 -2.27
CA ASN A 298 -24.77 8.40 -1.40
C ASN A 298 -23.41 8.07 -0.78
N GLY A 299 -22.31 8.42 -1.44
CA GLY A 299 -20.95 8.26 -0.90
C GLY A 299 -20.45 9.44 -0.06
N VAL A 300 -21.09 10.61 -0.12
CA VAL A 300 -20.54 11.80 0.54
C VAL A 300 -20.86 11.74 2.04
N HIS A 301 -19.89 12.04 2.90
CA HIS A 301 -20.15 12.11 4.34
C HIS A 301 -21.18 13.21 4.66
N PRO A 302 -22.15 13.01 5.59
CA PRO A 302 -23.20 13.99 5.89
C PRO A 302 -22.70 15.41 6.13
N TYR A 303 -21.54 15.56 6.81
CA TYR A 303 -20.90 16.84 7.08
C TYR A 303 -20.54 17.64 5.82
N ASN A 304 -20.26 16.95 4.71
CA ASN A 304 -19.82 17.55 3.45
C ASN A 304 -20.95 17.69 2.43
N LYS A 305 -22.07 16.96 2.59
CA LYS A 305 -23.19 16.94 1.63
C LYS A 305 -23.80 18.32 1.41
N ALA A 306 -24.15 19.01 2.50
CA ALA A 306 -24.85 20.29 2.42
C ALA A 306 -24.02 21.33 1.66
N THR A 307 -22.73 21.43 1.98
CA THR A 307 -21.80 22.37 1.32
C THR A 307 -21.60 22.04 -0.15
N LEU A 308 -21.43 20.75 -0.49
CA LEU A 308 -21.27 20.31 -1.88
C LEU A 308 -22.49 20.70 -2.72
N VAL A 309 -23.70 20.37 -2.26
CA VAL A 309 -24.95 20.68 -2.98
C VAL A 309 -25.19 22.18 -3.09
N LYS A 310 -24.84 22.95 -2.05
CA LYS A 310 -25.01 24.41 -2.06
C LYS A 310 -24.14 25.06 -3.13
N ASN A 311 -22.86 24.70 -3.21
CA ASN A 311 -21.87 25.44 -4.00
C ASN A 311 -21.52 24.80 -5.35
N TYR A 312 -21.82 23.52 -5.56
CA TYR A 312 -21.44 22.80 -6.78
C TYR A 312 -22.65 22.13 -7.44
N ARG A 313 -22.56 21.91 -8.76
CA ARG A 313 -23.54 21.19 -9.56
C ARG A 313 -22.92 19.92 -10.15
N LEU A 314 -23.70 18.84 -10.18
CA LEU A 314 -23.29 17.60 -10.83
C LEU A 314 -23.27 17.82 -12.35
N ILE A 315 -22.15 17.51 -13.01
CA ILE A 315 -22.00 17.69 -14.46
C ILE A 315 -21.77 16.37 -15.20
N ASP A 316 -21.15 15.37 -14.56
CA ASP A 316 -20.93 14.06 -15.17
C ASP A 316 -20.88 12.92 -14.13
N THR A 317 -21.10 11.70 -14.59
CA THR A 317 -20.87 10.46 -13.84
C THR A 317 -20.05 9.47 -14.65
N GLY A 318 -19.24 8.70 -13.95
CA GLY A 318 -18.36 7.69 -14.52
C GLY A 318 -18.53 6.35 -13.83
N TYR A 319 -18.51 5.29 -14.63
CA TYR A 319 -18.42 3.91 -14.17
C TYR A 319 -17.16 3.30 -14.78
N GLN A 320 -16.45 2.45 -14.05
CA GLN A 320 -15.31 1.69 -14.58
C GLN A 320 -15.06 0.44 -13.74
N LEU A 321 -14.55 -0.61 -14.37
CA LEU A 321 -13.96 -1.74 -13.67
C LEU A 321 -12.48 -1.43 -13.36
N LEU A 322 -12.11 -1.35 -12.08
CA LEU A 322 -10.72 -1.26 -11.63
C LEU A 322 -10.33 -2.59 -10.96
N ALA A 323 -9.33 -3.27 -11.51
CA ALA A 323 -8.92 -4.62 -11.08
C ALA A 323 -10.12 -5.59 -11.00
N GLY A 324 -11.00 -5.54 -12.01
CA GLY A 324 -12.22 -6.36 -12.08
C GLY A 324 -13.35 -5.93 -11.13
N LYS A 325 -13.18 -4.90 -10.31
CA LYS A 325 -14.19 -4.41 -9.37
C LYS A 325 -14.89 -3.16 -9.92
N PRO A 326 -16.23 -3.08 -9.88
CA PRO A 326 -16.96 -1.91 -10.30
C PRO A 326 -16.70 -0.72 -9.38
N LYS A 327 -16.54 0.45 -10.00
CA LYS A 327 -16.29 1.72 -9.35
C LYS A 327 -17.11 2.81 -10.04
N ASN A 328 -17.71 3.69 -9.24
CA ASN A 328 -18.44 4.85 -9.74
C ASN A 328 -17.82 6.14 -9.21
N TRP A 329 -17.85 7.17 -10.05
CA TRP A 329 -17.48 8.53 -9.68
C TRP A 329 -18.51 9.53 -10.19
N ALA A 330 -18.59 10.66 -9.51
CA ALA A 330 -19.41 11.80 -9.90
C ALA A 330 -18.53 13.05 -9.94
N LEU A 331 -18.64 13.82 -11.02
CA LEU A 331 -17.95 15.08 -11.22
C LEU A 331 -18.87 16.24 -10.92
N PHE A 332 -18.45 17.08 -9.98
CA PHE A 332 -19.13 18.29 -9.61
C PHE A 332 -18.31 19.51 -10.04
N GLU A 333 -18.99 20.52 -10.56
CA GLU A 333 -18.43 21.79 -10.98
C GLU A 333 -18.97 22.92 -10.10
N LEU A 334 -18.12 23.88 -9.76
CA LEU A 334 -18.49 25.07 -9.02
C LEU A 334 -19.60 25.86 -9.73
N LYS A 335 -20.61 26.30 -8.96
CA LYS A 335 -21.77 27.08 -9.45
C LYS A 335 -21.48 28.56 -9.68
#